data_AF-A0AAE8L9M5-F1
#
_entry.id   AF-A0AAE8L9M5-F1
#
_cell.length_a   1.000
_cell.length_b   1.000
_cell.length_c   1.000
_cell.angle_alpha   90.00
_cell.angle_beta   90.00
_cell.angle_gamma   90.00
#
_symmetry.space_group_name_H-M   'P 1'
#
loop_
_entity.id
_entity.type
_entity.pdbx_description
1 polymer ?
#
loop_
_entity_poly.entity_id
_entity_poly.type
_entity_poly.pdbx_seq_one_letter_code
_entity_poly.pdbx_strand_id
1 'polypeptide(L)'
;MSELPEADNAAGGAAERGTLIVADLPIEGIWTQLSLWESQALAAKLVRTKAEGLRDAPDDAKIKRKAASLAYCLRNAREYLRGGQSAITPRVVANYYGCMWLASAILVANPSNDFDLEKLESVTKSGHGLGNIVDEHRAFPDNEFVYVRESGFFPEFLKAQGLSRADLNAVKIAGAPVRDVAGLDPDRAGRLISVVDILARIPELKGTFEYVTDRPALSFGIAHSFHNHEEAADGLEGIANFLGRSPHGREHTWVSLSGVAHLDQGFIEKNGPPLTEHVLRTFADHTAWEGKLAHPADKLWWDQIKSYKSAMCGSSWIKPLLGHVDDPFSLNLMMLYELSILARYRPAVWREIIEGSLNQYRALIEAYNQVVDRVIPELALQAISGQRVTATSAGSMHAPI
;
A
#
# COMPACT_ATOMS: atom_id res chain seq x y z
N MET A 1 -11.95 -29.46 12.43
CA MET A 1 -10.58 -28.94 12.33
C MET A 1 -10.06 -29.36 10.98
N SER A 2 -10.25 -28.53 9.95
CA SER A 2 -9.69 -28.75 8.63
C SER A 2 -8.42 -27.93 8.52
N GLU A 3 -7.32 -28.59 8.22
CA GLU A 3 -6.03 -27.96 7.91
C GLU A 3 -6.22 -26.92 6.80
N LEU A 4 -5.77 -25.69 7.08
CA LEU A 4 -5.64 -24.64 6.07
C LEU A 4 -4.51 -25.08 5.11
N PRO A 5 -4.68 -24.91 3.79
CA PRO A 5 -3.58 -25.19 2.87
C PRO A 5 -2.48 -24.15 3.09
N GLU A 6 -1.26 -24.63 3.29
CA GLU A 6 -0.05 -23.81 3.18
C GLU A 6 -0.09 -23.07 1.85
N ALA A 7 -0.16 -21.73 1.93
CA ALA A 7 0.19 -20.91 0.80
C ALA A 7 1.64 -21.26 0.44
N ASP A 8 1.82 -21.74 -0.78
CA ASP A 8 3.12 -22.04 -1.38
C ASP A 8 3.90 -20.73 -1.48
N ASN A 9 4.52 -20.34 -0.37
CA ASN A 9 5.47 -19.25 -0.28
C ASN A 9 6.72 -19.72 -1.04
N ALA A 10 6.69 -19.54 -2.36
CA ALA A 10 7.85 -19.56 -3.24
C ALA A 10 8.80 -18.36 -2.98
N ALA A 11 8.95 -17.99 -1.71
CA ALA A 11 9.92 -17.06 -1.15
C ALA A 11 10.68 -17.78 -0.01
N GLY A 12 11.17 -18.99 -0.30
CA GLY A 12 12.02 -19.74 0.61
C GLY A 12 13.47 -19.26 0.56
N GLY A 13 13.93 -18.64 1.65
CA GLY A 13 15.24 -18.97 2.21
C GLY A 13 16.51 -18.36 1.59
N ALA A 14 16.44 -17.18 0.98
CA ALA A 14 17.60 -16.28 0.93
C ALA A 14 17.32 -15.13 1.89
N ALA A 15 18.23 -14.84 2.81
CA ALA A 15 18.18 -13.56 3.54
C ALA A 15 17.99 -12.46 2.48
N GLU A 16 16.81 -11.83 2.44
CA GLU A 16 16.43 -10.88 1.40
C GLU A 16 17.50 -9.79 1.35
N ARG A 17 18.42 -9.87 0.38
CA ARG A 17 19.36 -8.78 0.11
C ARG A 17 18.53 -7.64 -0.46
N GLY A 18 18.09 -6.74 0.41
CA GLY A 18 17.46 -5.51 -0.01
C GLY A 18 18.43 -4.68 -0.86
N THR A 19 17.91 -4.04 -1.90
CA THR A 19 18.68 -3.07 -2.69
C THR A 19 18.68 -1.73 -1.99
N LEU A 20 19.85 -1.24 -1.61
CA LEU A 20 20.04 0.11 -1.09
C LEU A 20 20.47 1.03 -2.23
N ILE A 21 19.65 2.04 -2.53
CA ILE A 21 19.96 3.10 -3.49
C ILE A 21 20.43 4.31 -2.69
N VAL A 22 21.70 4.67 -2.86
CA VAL A 22 22.28 5.89 -2.27
C VAL A 22 22.49 6.88 -3.41
N ALA A 23 21.76 7.99 -3.39
CA ALA A 23 21.86 9.02 -4.41
C ALA A 23 21.49 10.38 -3.82
N ASP A 24 22.12 11.46 -4.28
CA ASP A 24 21.74 12.83 -3.90
C ASP A 24 20.28 13.13 -4.24
N LEU A 25 19.80 12.55 -5.34
CA LEU A 25 18.41 12.56 -5.77
C LEU A 25 17.84 11.13 -5.76
N PRO A 26 17.32 10.63 -4.62
CA PRO A 26 16.83 9.25 -4.49
C PRO A 26 15.74 8.87 -5.50
N ILE A 27 14.88 9.82 -5.87
CA ILE A 27 13.83 9.61 -6.87
C ILE A 27 14.44 9.31 -8.24
N GLU A 28 15.49 10.02 -8.66
CA GLU A 28 16.19 9.72 -9.91
C GLU A 28 16.90 8.37 -9.85
N GLY A 29 17.41 7.97 -8.68
CA GLY A 29 17.98 6.65 -8.46
C GLY A 29 16.96 5.53 -8.69
N ILE A 30 15.75 5.67 -8.13
CA ILE A 30 14.64 4.72 -8.35
C ILE A 30 14.27 4.64 -9.83
N TRP A 31 14.09 5.77 -10.49
CA TRP A 31 13.75 5.80 -11.91
C TRP A 31 14.87 5.27 -12.80
N THR A 32 16.14 5.45 -12.42
CA THR A 32 17.29 4.84 -13.11
C THR A 32 17.20 3.32 -13.07
N GLN A 33 16.88 2.73 -11.91
CA GLN A 33 16.69 1.29 -11.79
C GLN A 33 15.50 0.78 -12.63
N LEU A 34 14.36 1.45 -12.55
CA LEU A 34 13.20 1.12 -13.40
C LEU A 34 13.54 1.22 -14.89
N SER A 35 14.32 2.24 -15.28
CA SER A 35 14.72 2.49 -16.68
C SER A 35 15.59 1.37 -17.25
N LEU A 36 16.29 0.59 -16.41
CA LEU A 36 17.05 -0.58 -16.90
C LEU A 36 16.13 -1.55 -17.64
N TRP A 37 14.90 -1.76 -17.15
CA TRP A 37 13.96 -2.71 -17.74
C TRP A 37 13.10 -2.11 -18.86
N GLU A 38 13.34 -0.86 -19.26
CA GLU A 38 12.88 -0.35 -20.56
C GLU A 38 13.63 -1.04 -21.73
N SER A 39 14.81 -1.61 -21.45
CA SER A 39 15.51 -2.53 -22.35
C SER A 39 14.92 -3.93 -22.28
N GLN A 40 14.44 -4.45 -23.41
CA GLN A 40 13.90 -5.82 -23.46
C GLN A 40 14.94 -6.88 -23.05
N ALA A 41 16.23 -6.65 -23.33
CA ALA A 41 17.29 -7.58 -22.94
C ALA A 41 17.45 -7.66 -21.41
N LEU A 42 17.42 -6.51 -20.73
CA LEU A 42 17.53 -6.44 -19.27
C LEU A 42 16.22 -6.86 -18.58
N ALA A 43 15.07 -6.54 -19.17
CA ALA A 43 13.77 -7.06 -18.73
C ALA A 43 13.73 -8.60 -18.82
N ALA A 44 14.22 -9.19 -19.90
CA ALA A 44 14.32 -10.65 -20.03
C ALA A 44 15.27 -11.25 -19.00
N LYS A 45 16.37 -10.56 -18.67
CA LYS A 45 17.27 -10.98 -17.58
C LYS A 45 16.54 -10.99 -16.23
N LEU A 46 15.78 -9.94 -15.90
CA LEU A 46 14.97 -9.90 -14.67
C LEU A 46 13.98 -11.07 -14.61
N VAL A 47 13.18 -11.27 -15.67
CA VAL A 47 12.14 -12.32 -15.68
C VAL A 47 12.76 -13.71 -15.55
N ARG A 48 13.93 -13.95 -16.17
CA ARG A 48 14.69 -15.20 -15.97
C ARG A 48 15.12 -15.37 -14.52
N THR A 49 15.72 -14.35 -13.92
CA THR A 49 16.15 -14.41 -12.52
C THR A 49 14.98 -14.68 -11.58
N LYS A 50 13.82 -14.04 -11.80
CA LYS A 50 12.61 -14.31 -11.01
C LYS A 50 12.02 -15.70 -11.25
N ALA A 51 12.33 -16.33 -12.37
CA ALA A 51 11.89 -17.68 -12.71
C ALA A 51 12.80 -18.79 -12.15
N GLU A 52 13.98 -18.43 -11.64
CA GLU A 52 14.90 -19.38 -11.03
C GLU A 52 14.23 -20.11 -9.86
N GLY A 53 14.23 -21.44 -9.86
CA GLY A 53 13.63 -22.25 -8.80
C GLY A 53 12.12 -22.47 -8.92
N LEU A 54 11.44 -21.89 -9.93
CA LEU A 54 10.03 -22.21 -10.18
C LEU A 54 9.87 -23.62 -10.76
N ARG A 55 8.91 -24.37 -10.22
CA ARG A 55 8.54 -25.70 -10.71
C ARG A 55 8.13 -25.68 -12.18
N ASP A 56 7.34 -24.68 -12.57
CA ASP A 56 6.83 -24.47 -13.92
C ASP A 56 7.44 -23.21 -14.55
N ALA A 57 8.76 -23.22 -14.71
CA ALA A 57 9.50 -22.08 -15.27
C ALA A 57 9.02 -21.74 -16.70
N PRO A 58 8.80 -20.45 -17.03
CA PRO A 58 8.41 -20.03 -18.37
C PRO A 58 9.48 -20.36 -19.40
N ASP A 59 9.05 -20.78 -20.59
CA ASP A 59 9.96 -20.95 -21.73
C ASP A 59 10.52 -19.60 -22.23
N ASP A 60 11.55 -19.66 -23.07
CA ASP A 60 12.20 -18.48 -23.62
C ASP A 60 11.25 -17.59 -24.45
N ALA A 61 10.23 -18.18 -25.06
CA ALA A 61 9.23 -17.44 -25.85
C ALA A 61 8.35 -16.58 -24.93
N LYS A 62 7.85 -17.16 -23.83
CA LYS A 62 7.09 -16.46 -22.79
C LYS A 62 7.94 -15.39 -22.10
N ILE A 63 9.22 -15.69 -21.80
CA ILE A 63 10.15 -14.69 -21.26
C ILE A 63 10.31 -13.50 -22.21
N LYS A 64 10.51 -13.73 -23.52
CA LYS A 64 10.64 -12.64 -24.51
C LYS A 64 9.36 -11.80 -24.60
N ARG A 65 8.17 -12.42 -24.61
CA ARG A 65 6.88 -11.69 -24.62
C ARG A 65 6.70 -10.85 -23.36
N LYS A 66 6.97 -11.41 -22.18
CA LYS A 66 6.92 -10.68 -20.91
C LYS A 66 7.92 -9.54 -20.86
N ALA A 67 9.15 -9.73 -21.36
CA ALA A 67 10.17 -8.70 -21.41
C ALA A 67 9.78 -7.52 -22.33
N ALA A 68 9.22 -7.81 -23.51
CA ALA A 68 8.69 -6.77 -24.40
C ALA A 68 7.53 -5.99 -23.74
N SER A 69 6.64 -6.71 -23.05
CA SER A 69 5.51 -6.13 -22.33
C SER A 69 5.97 -5.24 -21.17
N LEU A 70 6.94 -5.70 -20.36
CA LEU A 70 7.51 -4.97 -19.25
C LEU A 70 8.17 -3.67 -19.72
N ALA A 71 9.01 -3.76 -20.75
CA ALA A 71 9.68 -2.61 -21.34
C ALA A 71 8.68 -1.57 -21.86
N TYR A 72 7.58 -2.01 -22.48
CA TYR A 72 6.53 -1.12 -22.95
C TYR A 72 5.79 -0.44 -21.78
N CYS A 73 5.39 -1.21 -20.76
CA CYS A 73 4.68 -0.68 -19.59
C CYS A 73 5.52 0.38 -18.86
N LEU A 74 6.82 0.12 -18.66
CA LEU A 74 7.70 1.05 -17.96
C LEU A 74 7.95 2.35 -18.72
N ARG A 75 8.11 2.30 -20.05
CA ARG A 75 8.20 3.52 -20.88
C ARG A 75 6.94 4.38 -20.74
N ASN A 76 5.76 3.76 -20.85
CA ASN A 76 4.50 4.49 -20.69
C ASN A 76 4.35 5.06 -19.27
N ALA A 77 4.64 4.27 -18.24
CA ALA A 77 4.60 4.73 -16.85
C ALA A 77 5.48 5.97 -16.65
N ARG A 78 6.70 5.95 -17.21
CA ARG A 78 7.63 7.07 -17.15
C ARG A 78 7.08 8.30 -17.88
N GLU A 79 6.56 8.15 -19.10
CA GLU A 79 6.00 9.26 -19.85
C GLU A 79 4.88 9.98 -19.07
N TYR A 80 3.97 9.23 -18.44
CA TYR A 80 2.90 9.82 -17.63
C TYR A 80 3.39 10.47 -16.33
N LEU A 81 4.25 9.77 -15.58
CA LEU A 81 4.68 10.25 -14.25
C LEU A 81 5.77 11.32 -14.31
N ARG A 82 6.60 11.31 -15.37
CA ARG A 82 7.75 12.21 -15.54
C ARG A 82 7.60 13.22 -16.68
N GLY A 83 6.51 13.17 -17.45
CA GLY A 83 6.26 14.03 -18.61
C GLY A 83 5.96 15.51 -18.33
N GLY A 84 6.25 16.03 -17.14
CA GLY A 84 6.28 17.48 -16.89
C GLY A 84 4.92 18.18 -16.71
N GLN A 85 3.87 17.47 -16.26
CA GLN A 85 2.59 18.11 -15.96
C GLN A 85 2.67 18.94 -14.67
N SER A 86 2.68 20.27 -14.79
CA SER A 86 2.76 21.19 -13.63
C SER A 86 1.39 21.55 -13.04
N ALA A 87 0.34 21.58 -13.87
CA ALA A 87 -1.00 21.89 -13.42
C ALA A 87 -1.67 20.67 -12.75
N ILE A 88 -2.33 20.90 -11.62
CA ILE A 88 -2.92 19.84 -10.78
C ILE A 88 -3.91 18.94 -11.54
N THR A 89 -4.80 19.50 -12.36
CA THR A 89 -5.84 18.75 -13.10
C THR A 89 -5.24 17.72 -14.08
N PRO A 90 -4.39 18.10 -15.06
CA PRO A 90 -3.75 17.11 -15.93
C PRO A 90 -2.76 16.22 -15.17
N ARG A 91 -2.15 16.71 -14.08
CA ARG A 91 -1.23 15.94 -13.24
C ARG A 91 -1.93 14.75 -12.57
N VAL A 92 -3.09 14.92 -11.94
CA VAL A 92 -3.79 13.80 -11.27
C VAL A 92 -4.25 12.74 -12.26
N VAL A 93 -4.68 13.16 -13.47
CA VAL A 93 -5.05 12.22 -14.54
C VAL A 93 -3.82 11.46 -15.03
N ALA A 94 -2.71 12.15 -15.26
CA ALA A 94 -1.46 11.51 -15.66
C ALA A 94 -0.94 10.55 -14.58
N ASN A 95 -1.03 10.93 -13.31
CA ASN A 95 -0.64 10.09 -12.18
C ASN A 95 -1.41 8.76 -12.16
N TYR A 96 -2.72 8.80 -12.41
CA TYR A 96 -3.52 7.58 -12.51
C TYR A 96 -3.07 6.66 -13.65
N TYR A 97 -2.95 7.18 -14.87
CA TYR A 97 -2.54 6.35 -16.01
C TYR A 97 -1.10 5.84 -15.86
N GLY A 98 -0.20 6.65 -15.30
CA GLY A 98 1.15 6.24 -14.97
C GLY A 98 1.19 5.11 -13.93
N CYS A 99 0.39 5.22 -12.86
CA CYS A 99 0.26 4.17 -11.85
C CYS A 99 -0.35 2.87 -12.41
N MET A 100 -1.37 2.98 -13.29
CA MET A 100 -1.93 1.82 -14.02
C MET A 100 -0.87 1.11 -14.89
N TRP A 101 0.03 1.86 -15.53
CA TRP A 101 1.15 1.27 -16.27
C TRP A 101 2.19 0.61 -15.36
N LEU A 102 2.46 1.17 -14.18
CA LEU A 102 3.28 0.49 -13.17
C LEU A 102 2.60 -0.78 -12.65
N ALA A 103 1.29 -0.75 -12.40
CA ALA A 103 0.52 -1.94 -12.01
C ALA A 103 0.61 -3.03 -13.10
N SER A 104 0.50 -2.63 -14.37
CA SER A 104 0.67 -3.53 -15.51
C SER A 104 2.08 -4.10 -15.58
N ALA A 105 3.10 -3.27 -15.31
CA ALA A 105 4.51 -3.69 -15.24
C ALA A 105 4.73 -4.75 -14.13
N ILE A 106 4.12 -4.58 -12.96
CA ILE A 106 4.14 -5.57 -11.87
C ILE A 106 3.57 -6.92 -12.34
N LEU A 107 2.42 -6.91 -13.02
CA LEU A 107 1.79 -8.14 -13.52
C LEU A 107 2.68 -8.88 -14.53
N VAL A 108 3.20 -8.16 -15.53
CA VAL A 108 3.99 -8.79 -16.60
C VAL A 108 5.37 -9.23 -16.11
N ALA A 109 5.92 -8.60 -15.07
CA ALA A 109 7.19 -8.99 -14.46
C ALA A 109 7.11 -10.30 -13.67
N ASN A 110 5.92 -10.74 -13.24
CA ASN A 110 5.75 -12.01 -12.54
C ASN A 110 5.81 -13.19 -13.53
N PRO A 111 6.83 -14.07 -13.46
CA PRO A 111 6.99 -15.20 -14.37
C PRO A 111 5.90 -16.29 -14.25
N SER A 112 5.26 -16.40 -13.08
CA SER A 112 4.30 -17.45 -12.75
C SER A 112 2.92 -17.26 -13.37
N ASN A 113 2.58 -16.04 -13.82
CA ASN A 113 1.29 -15.74 -14.45
C ASN A 113 1.39 -15.70 -16.00
N ASP A 114 0.25 -15.52 -16.67
CA ASP A 114 0.13 -15.43 -18.13
C ASP A 114 0.03 -13.99 -18.66
N PHE A 115 0.22 -12.96 -17.81
CA PHE A 115 0.10 -11.57 -18.24
C PHE A 115 1.21 -11.15 -19.20
N ASP A 116 0.78 -10.71 -20.38
CA ASP A 116 1.50 -9.94 -21.40
C ASP A 116 0.58 -8.82 -21.92
N LEU A 117 1.01 -8.06 -22.94
CA LEU A 117 0.21 -6.96 -23.49
C LEU A 117 -1.16 -7.40 -24.01
N GLU A 118 -1.27 -8.56 -24.65
CA GLU A 118 -2.55 -9.06 -25.18
C GLU A 118 -3.52 -9.37 -24.03
N LYS A 119 -3.03 -10.03 -22.98
CA LYS A 119 -3.83 -10.30 -21.78
C LYS A 119 -4.24 -9.02 -21.08
N LEU A 120 -3.33 -8.05 -20.92
CA LEU A 120 -3.62 -6.75 -20.34
C LEU A 120 -4.72 -6.00 -21.12
N GLU A 121 -4.62 -5.99 -22.45
CA GLU A 121 -5.65 -5.41 -23.32
C GLU A 121 -7.00 -6.13 -23.15
N SER A 122 -6.99 -7.47 -23.11
CA SER A 122 -8.20 -8.26 -22.91
C SER A 122 -8.90 -7.95 -21.58
N VAL A 123 -8.14 -7.81 -20.48
CA VAL A 123 -8.70 -7.51 -19.16
C VAL A 123 -9.23 -6.07 -19.11
N THR A 124 -8.49 -5.12 -19.68
CA THR A 124 -8.88 -3.70 -19.70
C THR A 124 -10.05 -3.39 -20.61
N LYS A 125 -10.37 -4.23 -21.60
CA LYS A 125 -11.64 -4.16 -22.38
C LYS A 125 -12.89 -4.24 -21.49
N SER A 126 -12.79 -4.91 -20.35
CA SER A 126 -13.87 -4.96 -19.34
C SER A 126 -13.89 -3.74 -18.40
N GLY A 127 -13.03 -2.74 -18.68
CA GLY A 127 -12.85 -1.53 -17.89
C GLY A 127 -11.74 -1.65 -16.84
N HIS A 128 -11.55 -0.57 -16.08
CA HIS A 128 -10.51 -0.47 -15.05
C HIS A 128 -10.76 -1.36 -13.82
N GLY A 129 -11.95 -1.96 -13.69
CA GLY A 129 -12.28 -2.83 -12.55
C GLY A 129 -12.66 -2.09 -11.27
N LEU A 130 -12.73 -0.76 -11.33
CA LEU A 130 -13.25 0.11 -10.29
C LEU A 130 -14.52 0.81 -10.80
N GLY A 131 -15.42 1.11 -9.87
CA GLY A 131 -16.58 1.97 -10.10
C GLY A 131 -16.66 3.03 -9.02
N ASN A 132 -17.34 4.12 -9.32
CA ASN A 132 -17.59 5.20 -8.38
C ASN A 132 -19.10 5.48 -8.28
N ILE A 133 -19.53 6.04 -7.16
CA ILE A 133 -20.91 6.48 -6.93
C ILE A 133 -20.91 7.68 -6.00
N VAL A 134 -21.88 8.57 -6.20
CA VAL A 134 -22.06 9.78 -5.39
C VAL A 134 -23.32 9.63 -4.55
N ASP A 135 -23.22 9.85 -3.24
CA ASP A 135 -24.39 10.02 -2.38
C ASP A 135 -24.88 11.47 -2.43
N GLU A 136 -25.96 11.73 -3.15
CA GLU A 136 -26.51 13.08 -3.33
C GLU A 136 -27.00 13.73 -2.01
N HIS A 137 -27.13 12.95 -0.93
CA HIS A 137 -27.56 13.43 0.38
C HIS A 137 -26.42 13.88 1.30
N ARG A 138 -25.16 13.76 0.86
CA ARG A 138 -23.98 14.17 1.63
C ARG A 138 -23.17 15.23 0.88
N ALA A 139 -22.42 16.02 1.63
CA ALA A 139 -21.47 16.96 1.05
C ALA A 139 -20.14 16.27 0.75
N PHE A 140 -19.35 16.85 -0.16
CA PHE A 140 -17.95 16.46 -0.34
C PHE A 140 -17.16 16.68 0.95
N PRO A 141 -16.27 15.76 1.36
CA PRO A 141 -15.82 14.55 0.64
C PRO A 141 -16.62 13.28 0.98
N ASP A 142 -17.63 13.36 1.84
CA ASP A 142 -18.37 12.21 2.36
C ASP A 142 -19.33 11.56 1.39
N ASN A 143 -19.60 12.23 0.26
CA ASN A 143 -20.47 11.71 -0.79
C ASN A 143 -19.77 10.93 -1.88
N GLU A 144 -18.44 10.98 -2.00
CA GLU A 144 -17.72 10.31 -3.08
C GLU A 144 -17.26 8.92 -2.63
N PHE A 145 -17.75 7.88 -3.30
CA PHE A 145 -17.43 6.49 -2.98
C PHE A 145 -16.86 5.74 -4.18
N VAL A 146 -15.92 4.83 -3.89
CA VAL A 146 -15.31 3.90 -4.83
C VAL A 146 -15.65 2.47 -4.42
N TYR A 147 -15.73 1.58 -5.38
CA TYR A 147 -15.89 0.14 -5.14
C TYR A 147 -15.20 -0.71 -6.20
N VAL A 148 -14.85 -1.94 -5.81
CA VAL A 148 -14.27 -2.92 -6.72
C VAL A 148 -15.39 -3.59 -7.52
N ARG A 149 -15.27 -3.61 -8.86
CA ARG A 149 -16.20 -4.31 -9.74
C ARG A 149 -15.85 -5.79 -9.83
N GLU A 150 -16.81 -6.60 -10.28
CA GLU A 150 -16.61 -8.03 -10.50
C GLU A 150 -15.51 -8.38 -11.52
N SER A 151 -15.36 -7.53 -12.54
CA SER A 151 -14.45 -7.74 -13.66
C SER A 151 -13.70 -6.46 -14.01
N GLY A 152 -12.55 -6.62 -14.68
CA GLY A 152 -11.70 -5.52 -15.15
C GLY A 152 -10.31 -5.61 -14.54
N PHE A 153 -9.51 -4.58 -14.76
CA PHE A 153 -8.09 -4.59 -14.39
C PHE A 153 -7.85 -4.75 -12.88
N PHE A 154 -8.48 -3.94 -12.03
CA PHE A 154 -8.22 -3.92 -10.59
C PHE A 154 -8.47 -5.26 -9.86
N PRO A 155 -9.60 -5.98 -10.02
CA PRO A 155 -9.80 -7.27 -9.35
C PRO A 155 -8.82 -8.35 -9.85
N GLU A 156 -8.43 -8.34 -11.13
CA GLU A 156 -7.39 -9.23 -11.64
C GLU A 156 -6.00 -8.87 -11.10
N PHE A 157 -5.72 -7.57 -10.91
CA PHE A 157 -4.51 -7.10 -10.24
C PHE A 157 -4.44 -7.60 -8.79
N LEU A 158 -5.50 -7.41 -8.01
CA LEU A 158 -5.57 -7.90 -6.62
C LEU A 158 -5.37 -9.41 -6.52
N LYS A 159 -6.03 -10.17 -7.40
CA LYS A 159 -5.86 -11.63 -7.50
C LYS A 159 -4.41 -12.01 -7.78
N ALA A 160 -3.76 -11.33 -8.73
CA ALA A 160 -2.38 -11.59 -9.08
C ALA A 160 -1.36 -11.14 -8.01
N GLN A 161 -1.74 -10.20 -7.13
CA GLN A 161 -0.99 -9.84 -5.92
C GLN A 161 -1.22 -10.83 -4.77
N GLY A 162 -2.00 -11.90 -4.98
CA GLY A 162 -2.19 -12.96 -3.99
C GLY A 162 -3.42 -12.80 -3.11
N LEU A 163 -4.32 -11.85 -3.38
CA LEU A 163 -5.57 -11.74 -2.65
C LEU A 163 -6.39 -13.03 -2.82
N SER A 164 -6.82 -13.62 -1.71
CA SER A 164 -7.52 -14.91 -1.74
C SER A 164 -8.85 -14.79 -2.48
N ARG A 165 -9.38 -15.91 -2.98
CA ARG A 165 -10.71 -15.93 -3.63
C ARG A 165 -11.81 -15.47 -2.67
N ALA A 166 -11.70 -15.79 -1.38
CA ALA A 166 -12.66 -15.39 -0.36
C ALA A 166 -12.63 -13.87 -0.15
N ASP A 167 -11.43 -13.31 0.04
CA ASP A 167 -11.22 -11.87 0.22
C ASP A 167 -11.62 -11.08 -1.03
N LEU A 168 -11.29 -11.57 -2.23
CA LEU A 168 -11.72 -10.94 -3.47
C LEU A 168 -13.25 -10.90 -3.61
N ASN A 169 -13.94 -11.95 -3.17
CA ASN A 169 -15.41 -11.97 -3.15
C ASN A 169 -16.00 -11.03 -2.08
N ALA A 170 -15.29 -10.82 -0.97
CA ALA A 170 -15.70 -9.92 0.09
C ALA A 170 -15.59 -8.45 -0.32
N VAL A 171 -14.63 -8.09 -1.19
CA VAL A 171 -14.43 -6.69 -1.61
C VAL A 171 -15.18 -6.30 -2.90
N LYS A 172 -15.47 -7.26 -3.79
CA LYS A 172 -16.06 -6.95 -5.11
C LYS A 172 -17.59 -6.81 -5.03
N ILE A 173 -18.15 -5.95 -5.88
CA ILE A 173 -19.60 -5.89 -6.13
C ILE A 173 -19.90 -6.60 -7.45
N ALA A 174 -20.71 -7.65 -7.37
CA ALA A 174 -21.16 -8.45 -8.51
C ALA A 174 -22.34 -7.82 -9.25
N GLY A 175 -22.43 -8.10 -10.56
CA GLY A 175 -23.55 -7.69 -11.39
C GLY A 175 -23.59 -6.20 -11.75
N ALA A 176 -24.79 -5.60 -11.65
CA ALA A 176 -25.02 -4.24 -12.14
C ALA A 176 -24.25 -3.19 -11.34
N PRO A 177 -23.72 -2.14 -12.00
CA PRO A 177 -23.12 -1.00 -11.31
C PRO A 177 -24.04 -0.43 -10.25
N VAL A 178 -23.45 0.06 -9.15
CA VAL A 178 -24.18 0.78 -8.12
C VAL A 178 -24.72 2.08 -8.71
N ARG A 179 -26.01 2.35 -8.48
CA ARG A 179 -26.71 3.54 -9.01
C ARG A 179 -27.20 4.49 -7.93
N ASP A 180 -27.34 4.00 -6.71
CA ASP A 180 -27.76 4.75 -5.53
C ASP A 180 -27.12 4.11 -4.31
N VAL A 181 -26.74 4.94 -3.33
CA VAL A 181 -26.16 4.52 -2.05
C VAL A 181 -27.26 4.19 -1.04
N ALA A 182 -28.36 4.96 -1.02
CA ALA A 182 -29.39 4.84 0.01
C ALA A 182 -30.18 3.51 -0.08
N GLY A 183 -30.36 2.98 -1.29
CA GLY A 183 -31.06 1.72 -1.54
C GLY A 183 -30.20 0.45 -1.45
N LEU A 184 -28.92 0.53 -1.04
CA LEU A 184 -28.06 -0.66 -0.96
C LEU A 184 -28.36 -1.50 0.28
N ASP A 185 -28.32 -2.82 0.12
CA ASP A 185 -28.30 -3.74 1.24
C ASP A 185 -26.98 -3.58 2.05
N PRO A 186 -26.98 -3.95 3.35
CA PRO A 186 -25.81 -3.73 4.20
C PRO A 186 -24.51 -4.39 3.72
N ASP A 187 -24.60 -5.54 3.05
CA ASP A 187 -23.42 -6.23 2.52
C ASP A 187 -22.80 -5.44 1.36
N ARG A 188 -23.61 -5.00 0.38
CA ARG A 188 -23.11 -4.14 -0.71
C ARG A 188 -22.64 -2.77 -0.22
N ALA A 189 -23.35 -2.17 0.73
CA ALA A 189 -22.96 -0.90 1.33
C ALA A 189 -21.58 -0.99 2.02
N GLY A 190 -21.29 -2.12 2.69
CA GLY A 190 -19.98 -2.39 3.30
C GLY A 190 -18.82 -2.54 2.31
N ARG A 191 -19.10 -2.65 1.00
CA ARG A 191 -18.10 -2.74 -0.08
C ARG A 191 -17.84 -1.42 -0.78
N LEU A 192 -18.51 -0.35 -0.33
CA LEU A 192 -18.19 1.02 -0.73
C LEU A 192 -17.14 1.60 0.23
N ILE A 193 -16.20 2.35 -0.31
CA ILE A 193 -15.23 3.10 0.49
C ILE A 193 -15.18 4.55 0.02
N SER A 194 -15.27 5.49 0.96
CA SER A 194 -15.27 6.91 0.62
C SER A 194 -13.87 7.42 0.30
N VAL A 195 -13.77 8.45 -0.53
CA VAL A 195 -12.48 9.06 -0.89
C VAL A 195 -11.70 9.54 0.34
N VAL A 196 -12.40 10.07 1.35
CA VAL A 196 -11.80 10.51 2.62
C VAL A 196 -11.27 9.34 3.45
N ASP A 197 -11.93 8.18 3.41
CA ASP A 197 -11.49 6.95 4.10
C ASP A 197 -10.22 6.38 3.43
N ILE A 198 -10.11 6.46 2.10
CA ILE A 198 -8.90 6.10 1.35
C ILE A 198 -7.74 7.03 1.73
N LEU A 199 -7.94 8.36 1.71
CA LEU A 199 -6.92 9.34 2.07
C LEU A 199 -6.41 9.15 3.51
N ALA A 200 -7.31 8.84 4.46
CA ALA A 200 -6.97 8.58 5.86
C ALA A 200 -5.97 7.42 6.03
N ARG A 201 -5.91 6.47 5.09
CA ARG A 201 -5.02 5.29 5.15
C ARG A 201 -3.61 5.55 4.64
N ILE A 202 -3.35 6.70 4.01
CA ILE A 202 -2.05 7.01 3.39
C ILE A 202 -1.13 7.61 4.46
N PRO A 203 -0.12 6.86 4.99
CA PRO A 203 0.64 7.30 6.16
C PRO A 203 1.42 8.58 5.94
N GLU A 204 1.90 8.81 4.72
CA GLU A 204 2.60 10.03 4.32
C GLU A 204 1.72 11.28 4.40
N LEU A 205 0.40 11.12 4.36
CA LEU A 205 -0.55 12.22 4.46
C LEU A 205 -1.05 12.44 5.88
N LYS A 206 -0.73 11.59 6.87
CA LYS A 206 -1.35 11.61 8.21
C LYS A 206 -1.55 13.02 8.77
N GLY A 207 -0.47 13.80 8.89
CA GLY A 207 -0.54 15.15 9.46
C GLY A 207 -1.34 16.14 8.61
N THR A 208 -1.17 16.12 7.29
CA THR A 208 -1.92 17.00 6.38
C THR A 208 -3.40 16.62 6.32
N PHE A 209 -3.71 15.32 6.34
CA PHE A 209 -5.08 14.80 6.36
C PHE A 209 -5.80 15.22 7.63
N GLU A 210 -5.20 14.99 8.80
CA GLU A 210 -5.78 15.36 10.09
C GLU A 210 -6.01 16.88 10.16
N TYR A 211 -5.05 17.68 9.69
CA TYR A 211 -5.17 19.13 9.65
C TYR A 211 -6.25 19.65 8.69
N VAL A 212 -6.41 19.05 7.51
CA VAL A 212 -7.36 19.51 6.48
C VAL A 212 -8.79 19.05 6.78
N THR A 213 -8.95 17.89 7.41
CA THR A 213 -10.27 17.24 7.55
C THR A 213 -10.82 17.23 8.97
N ASP A 214 -9.99 17.55 9.96
CA ASP A 214 -10.28 17.38 11.40
C ASP A 214 -10.68 15.93 11.76
N ARG A 215 -10.22 14.95 10.96
CA ARG A 215 -10.49 13.52 11.17
C ARG A 215 -9.22 12.76 11.48
N PRO A 216 -9.29 11.75 12.34
CA PRO A 216 -8.15 10.89 12.63
C PRO A 216 -7.72 10.09 11.41
N ALA A 217 -6.41 9.96 11.20
CA ALA A 217 -5.88 9.04 10.21
C ALA A 217 -6.19 7.58 10.57
N LEU A 218 -6.18 6.72 9.56
CA LEU A 218 -6.37 5.26 9.64
C LEU A 218 -5.05 4.52 9.35
N SER A 219 -3.94 5.21 9.63
CA SER A 219 -2.58 4.69 9.67
C SER A 219 -1.94 5.00 11.01
N PHE A 220 -1.32 4.01 11.61
CA PHE A 220 -0.82 4.07 12.99
C PHE A 220 0.68 3.82 12.97
N GLY A 221 1.48 4.76 13.45
CA GLY A 221 2.91 4.50 13.63
C GLY A 221 3.09 3.42 14.68
N ILE A 222 3.88 2.38 14.38
CA ILE A 222 4.09 1.25 15.28
C ILE A 222 5.57 1.11 15.65
N ALA A 223 5.83 0.81 16.91
CA ALA A 223 7.17 0.57 17.43
C ALA A 223 7.14 -0.48 18.54
N HIS A 224 8.29 -1.08 18.82
CA HIS A 224 8.47 -1.91 20.00
C HIS A 224 8.32 -1.04 21.26
N SER A 225 7.45 -1.43 22.19
CA SER A 225 7.19 -0.68 23.41
C SER A 225 8.31 -0.85 24.46
N PHE A 226 8.53 0.18 25.27
CA PHE A 226 9.38 0.12 26.46
C PHE A 226 8.83 -0.82 27.54
N HIS A 227 7.52 -1.07 27.57
CA HIS A 227 6.85 -1.98 28.50
C HIS A 227 7.40 -3.40 28.42
N ASN A 228 7.88 -3.84 27.24
CA ASN A 228 8.54 -5.12 27.10
C ASN A 228 9.80 -5.26 27.98
N HIS A 229 10.54 -4.17 28.20
CA HIS A 229 11.71 -4.14 29.09
C HIS A 229 11.31 -4.13 30.56
N GLU A 230 10.24 -3.42 30.92
CA GLU A 230 9.68 -3.41 32.28
C GLU A 230 9.19 -4.81 32.68
N GLU A 231 8.39 -5.47 31.84
CA GLU A 231 7.96 -6.86 32.09
C GLU A 231 9.14 -7.84 32.17
N ALA A 232 10.26 -7.55 31.50
CA ALA A 232 11.47 -8.36 31.60
C ALA A 232 12.21 -8.13 32.93
N ALA A 233 12.27 -6.88 33.41
CA ALA A 233 12.84 -6.52 34.69
C ALA A 233 12.04 -7.11 35.87
N ASP A 234 10.71 -7.08 35.78
CA ASP A 234 9.83 -7.67 36.81
C ASP A 234 9.89 -9.20 36.82
N GLY A 235 10.18 -9.83 35.68
CA GLY A 235 10.41 -11.28 35.57
C GLY A 235 11.79 -11.76 36.07
N LEU A 236 12.67 -10.86 36.50
CA LEU A 236 14.07 -11.13 36.85
C LEU A 236 14.34 -11.33 38.36
N GLU A 237 13.33 -11.75 39.13
CA GLU A 237 13.57 -12.38 40.44
C GLU A 237 14.14 -13.82 40.37
N GLY A 238 14.45 -14.33 39.17
CA GLY A 238 15.00 -15.70 38.97
C GLY A 238 16.26 -15.79 38.09
N ILE A 239 17.45 -15.61 38.68
CA ILE A 239 18.77 -16.24 38.38
C ILE A 239 19.11 -16.64 36.90
N ALA A 240 18.76 -15.86 35.87
CA ALA A 240 19.05 -16.24 34.47
C ALA A 240 19.80 -15.20 33.63
N ASN A 241 20.24 -14.08 34.20
CA ASN A 241 20.79 -12.96 33.43
C ASN A 241 22.31 -12.86 33.29
N PHE A 242 23.06 -13.96 33.48
CA PHE A 242 24.51 -13.95 33.30
C PHE A 242 24.99 -14.34 31.89
N LEU A 243 24.10 -14.76 30.97
CA LEU A 243 24.51 -15.35 29.68
C LEU A 243 23.86 -14.76 28.41
N GLY A 244 23.29 -13.55 28.47
CA GLY A 244 22.95 -12.79 27.24
C GLY A 244 21.95 -13.47 26.29
N ARG A 245 21.01 -14.27 26.80
CA ARG A 245 19.91 -14.81 25.98
C ARG A 245 18.74 -13.84 26.02
N SER A 246 18.28 -13.43 24.84
CA SER A 246 16.97 -12.79 24.65
C SER A 246 15.90 -13.65 25.34
N PRO A 247 14.83 -13.08 25.95
CA PRO A 247 13.77 -13.88 26.55
C PRO A 247 13.01 -14.64 25.44
N HIS A 248 13.58 -15.76 25.01
CA HIS A 248 12.93 -16.76 24.18
C HIS A 248 11.78 -17.35 25.00
N GLY A 249 10.54 -17.26 24.51
CA GLY A 249 9.38 -17.87 25.18
C GLY A 249 8.13 -16.99 25.36
N ARG A 250 8.14 -15.71 25.01
CA ARG A 250 6.95 -14.85 25.16
C ARG A 250 5.97 -15.06 24.00
N GLU A 251 4.71 -15.27 24.33
CA GLU A 251 3.60 -15.40 23.37
C GLU A 251 2.96 -14.05 23.02
N HIS A 252 3.56 -12.95 23.48
CA HIS A 252 3.12 -11.59 23.18
C HIS A 252 4.28 -10.58 23.17
N THR A 253 4.06 -9.48 22.46
CA THR A 253 4.90 -8.27 22.51
C THR A 253 4.01 -7.05 22.67
N TRP A 254 4.40 -6.13 23.55
CA TRP A 254 3.79 -4.80 23.62
C TRP A 254 4.24 -3.93 22.44
N VAL A 255 3.28 -3.37 21.73
CA VAL A 255 3.49 -2.48 20.59
C VAL A 255 3.02 -1.09 20.98
N SER A 256 3.88 -0.09 20.78
CA SER A 256 3.56 1.32 20.98
C SER A 256 3.00 1.94 19.69
N LEU A 257 1.96 2.75 19.85
CA LEU A 257 1.29 3.50 18.79
C LEU A 257 1.63 4.98 18.89
N SER A 258 2.33 5.50 17.88
CA SER A 258 2.83 6.89 17.88
C SER A 258 1.90 7.87 17.17
N GLY A 259 1.85 9.11 17.69
CA GLY A 259 1.06 10.20 17.12
C GLY A 259 -0.45 9.97 17.19
N VAL A 260 -0.93 9.19 18.16
CA VAL A 260 -2.37 8.88 18.35
C VAL A 260 -2.85 9.06 19.79
N ALA A 261 -2.04 9.68 20.66
CA ALA A 261 -2.39 9.90 22.06
C ALA A 261 -3.65 10.77 22.28
N HIS A 262 -4.03 11.56 21.27
CA HIS A 262 -5.24 12.39 21.29
C HIS A 262 -6.52 11.59 20.97
N LEU A 263 -6.39 10.33 20.52
CA LEU A 263 -7.51 9.45 20.19
C LEU A 263 -7.98 8.68 21.42
N ASP A 264 -9.28 8.43 21.49
CA ASP A 264 -9.86 7.57 22.52
C ASP A 264 -9.60 6.08 22.24
N GLN A 265 -9.69 5.28 23.29
CA GLN A 265 -9.45 3.84 23.24
C GLN A 265 -10.40 3.12 22.25
N GLY A 266 -11.68 3.51 22.20
CA GLY A 266 -12.67 2.87 21.35
C GLY A 266 -12.38 3.09 19.87
N PHE A 267 -11.85 4.26 19.51
CA PHE A 267 -11.35 4.51 18.17
C PHE A 267 -10.19 3.56 17.81
N ILE A 268 -9.24 3.37 18.72
CA ILE A 268 -8.06 2.52 18.50
C ILE A 268 -8.47 1.06 18.38
N GLU A 269 -9.34 0.56 19.26
CA GLU A 269 -9.84 -0.82 19.20
C GLU A 269 -10.60 -1.10 17.90
N LYS A 270 -11.34 -0.13 17.38
CA LYS A 270 -12.11 -0.27 16.15
C LYS A 270 -11.28 -0.12 14.87
N ASN A 271 -10.27 0.75 14.89
CA ASN A 271 -9.60 1.20 13.68
C ASN A 271 -8.10 0.93 13.64
N GLY A 272 -7.49 0.67 14.79
CA GLY A 272 -6.07 0.44 14.96
C GLY A 272 -5.65 -1.00 14.62
N PRO A 273 -4.35 -1.30 14.81
CA PRO A 273 -3.84 -2.65 14.63
C PRO A 273 -4.51 -3.65 15.57
N PRO A 274 -4.43 -4.96 15.28
CA PRO A 274 -5.08 -6.01 16.07
C PRO A 274 -4.33 -6.25 17.40
N LEU A 275 -4.36 -5.24 18.26
CA LEU A 275 -3.78 -5.26 19.60
C LEU A 275 -4.87 -5.50 20.65
N THR A 276 -4.44 -6.01 21.79
CA THR A 276 -5.28 -6.24 22.97
C THR A 276 -4.70 -5.48 24.16
N GLU A 277 -5.47 -5.35 25.24
CA GLU A 277 -4.99 -4.72 26.50
C GLU A 277 -4.38 -3.32 26.29
N HIS A 278 -5.16 -2.42 25.70
CA HIS A 278 -4.71 -1.05 25.42
C HIS A 278 -4.47 -0.25 26.70
N VAL A 279 -3.32 0.42 26.78
CA VAL A 279 -2.97 1.32 27.89
C VAL A 279 -2.39 2.61 27.33
N LEU A 280 -2.87 3.75 27.82
CA LEU A 280 -2.26 5.04 27.54
C LEU A 280 -1.14 5.30 28.56
N ARG A 281 0.08 5.47 28.07
CA ARG A 281 1.26 5.72 28.92
C ARG A 281 1.90 7.06 28.57
N THR A 282 2.32 7.78 29.60
CA THR A 282 3.03 9.05 29.49
C THR A 282 4.48 8.83 29.90
N PHE A 283 5.38 9.07 28.95
CA PHE A 283 6.83 9.10 29.12
C PHE A 283 7.30 10.56 29.31
N ALA A 284 8.59 10.75 29.58
CA ALA A 284 9.15 12.07 29.87
C ALA A 284 8.95 13.11 28.74
N ASP A 285 8.96 12.65 27.48
CA ASP A 285 8.93 13.49 26.28
C ASP A 285 7.70 13.25 25.39
N HIS A 286 6.94 12.17 25.61
CA HIS A 286 5.78 11.84 24.79
C HIS A 286 4.72 11.01 25.54
N THR A 287 3.49 11.03 25.04
CA THR A 287 2.43 10.09 25.45
C THR A 287 2.11 9.18 24.27
N ALA A 288 1.94 7.89 24.53
CA ALA A 288 1.63 6.90 23.50
C ALA A 288 0.64 5.86 24.02
N TRP A 289 -0.19 5.38 23.11
CA TRP A 289 -0.98 4.18 23.36
C TRP A 289 -0.08 2.96 23.19
N GLU A 290 -0.26 1.95 24.03
CA GLU A 290 0.41 0.66 23.91
C GLU A 290 -0.61 -0.46 23.96
N GLY A 291 -0.35 -1.57 23.29
CA GLY A 291 -1.19 -2.76 23.35
C GLY A 291 -0.42 -4.04 23.04
N LYS A 292 -0.92 -5.17 23.48
CA LYS A 292 -0.34 -6.50 23.26
C LYS A 292 -0.68 -7.05 21.89
N LEU A 293 0.35 -7.42 21.15
CA LEU A 293 0.25 -8.27 19.97
C LEU A 293 0.59 -9.71 20.36
N ALA A 294 -0.35 -10.63 20.20
CA ALA A 294 -0.08 -12.05 20.38
C ALA A 294 0.72 -12.61 19.21
N HIS A 295 1.70 -13.47 19.50
CA HIS A 295 2.49 -14.17 18.48
C HIS A 295 3.08 -15.47 19.04
N PRO A 296 3.40 -16.47 18.20
CA PRO A 296 4.13 -17.65 18.68
C PRO A 296 5.49 -17.28 19.27
N ALA A 297 5.90 -17.99 20.32
CA ALA A 297 7.14 -17.69 21.05
C ALA A 297 8.43 -17.84 20.24
N ASP A 298 8.39 -18.58 19.12
CA ASP A 298 9.48 -18.79 18.17
C ASP A 298 9.46 -17.81 16.99
N LYS A 299 8.48 -16.90 16.94
CA LYS A 299 8.31 -15.93 15.86
C LYS A 299 8.55 -14.51 16.35
N LEU A 300 8.99 -13.65 15.42
CA LEU A 300 9.17 -12.24 15.68
C LEU A 300 7.83 -11.53 15.59
N TRP A 301 7.57 -10.57 16.47
CA TRP A 301 6.27 -9.87 16.52
C TRP A 301 5.97 -9.12 15.22
N TRP A 302 7.00 -8.54 14.58
CA TRP A 302 6.85 -7.81 13.32
C TRP A 302 6.53 -8.71 12.13
N ASP A 303 6.67 -10.04 12.26
CA ASP A 303 6.21 -10.99 11.25
C ASP A 303 4.69 -11.26 11.37
N GLN A 304 4.08 -10.90 12.52
CA GLN A 304 2.64 -11.10 12.78
C GLN A 304 1.79 -9.86 12.50
N ILE A 305 2.43 -8.72 12.26
CA ILE A 305 1.76 -7.47 11.93
C ILE A 305 2.40 -6.87 10.68
N LYS A 306 1.61 -6.75 9.61
CA LYS A 306 2.08 -6.15 8.37
C LYS A 306 2.39 -4.68 8.59
N SER A 307 3.67 -4.35 8.56
CA SER A 307 4.17 -2.98 8.65
C SER A 307 4.50 -2.42 7.27
N TYR A 308 4.32 -1.13 7.12
CA TYR A 308 4.69 -0.35 5.96
C TYR A 308 5.64 0.77 6.37
N LYS A 309 6.62 1.07 5.52
CA LYS A 309 7.55 2.18 5.71
C LYS A 309 7.93 2.76 4.36
N SER A 310 8.09 4.07 4.30
CA SER A 310 8.67 4.76 3.14
C SER A 310 9.71 5.80 3.60
N ALA A 311 10.29 6.54 2.66
CA ALA A 311 11.13 7.68 3.01
C ALA A 311 10.35 8.88 3.60
N MET A 312 9.02 8.87 3.49
CA MET A 312 8.16 9.96 3.95
C MET A 312 7.41 9.63 5.25
N CYS A 313 7.46 8.37 5.72
CA CYS A 313 6.82 7.98 6.96
C CYS A 313 7.65 6.94 7.74
N GLY A 314 7.45 6.89 9.06
CA GLY A 314 7.99 5.82 9.91
C GLY A 314 7.29 4.48 9.68
N SER A 315 7.76 3.44 10.37
CA SER A 315 7.08 2.15 10.39
C SER A 315 5.63 2.32 10.87
N SER A 316 4.68 1.96 10.02
CA SER A 316 3.26 2.20 10.22
C SER A 316 2.46 0.95 9.90
N TRP A 317 1.41 0.70 10.67
CA TRP A 317 0.35 -0.21 10.27
C TRP A 317 -0.73 0.59 9.54
N ILE A 318 -1.22 0.06 8.43
CA ILE A 318 -2.28 0.67 7.61
C ILE A 318 -3.54 -0.16 7.79
N LYS A 319 -4.67 0.49 8.12
CA LYS A 319 -5.95 -0.19 8.17
C LYS A 319 -6.29 -0.78 6.80
N PRO A 320 -6.54 -2.11 6.68
CA PRO A 320 -6.84 -2.72 5.40
C PRO A 320 -8.02 -2.03 4.68
N LEU A 321 -7.83 -1.78 3.40
CA LEU A 321 -8.85 -1.27 2.49
C LEU A 321 -9.96 -2.33 2.37
N LEU A 322 -11.20 -1.90 2.63
CA LEU A 322 -12.37 -2.80 2.70
C LEU A 322 -12.18 -3.99 3.65
N GLY A 323 -11.28 -3.90 4.64
CA GLY A 323 -11.01 -4.97 5.61
C GLY A 323 -10.11 -6.10 5.09
N HIS A 324 -9.78 -6.14 3.80
CA HIS A 324 -9.11 -7.29 3.18
C HIS A 324 -7.87 -6.94 2.35
N VAL A 325 -7.73 -5.70 1.87
CA VAL A 325 -6.61 -5.30 1.00
C VAL A 325 -5.62 -4.46 1.80
N ASP A 326 -4.46 -5.01 2.08
CA ASP A 326 -3.41 -4.44 2.93
C ASP A 326 -2.13 -4.06 2.14
N ASP A 327 -2.24 -4.00 0.81
CA ASP A 327 -1.17 -3.60 -0.10
C ASP A 327 -1.21 -2.07 -0.34
N PRO A 328 -0.16 -1.32 0.03
CA PRO A 328 -0.08 0.12 -0.18
C PRO A 328 -0.17 0.53 -1.66
N PHE A 329 0.32 -0.30 -2.58
CA PHE A 329 0.24 0.02 -4.01
C PHE A 329 -1.22 0.00 -4.50
N SER A 330 -1.98 -1.04 -4.13
CA SER A 330 -3.41 -1.18 -4.41
C SER A 330 -4.25 -0.05 -3.81
N LEU A 331 -3.95 0.37 -2.57
CA LEU A 331 -4.57 1.53 -1.93
C LEU A 331 -4.41 2.80 -2.80
N ASN A 332 -3.17 3.08 -3.20
CA ASN A 332 -2.87 4.27 -4.00
C ASN A 332 -3.43 4.19 -5.43
N LEU A 333 -3.46 3.01 -6.03
CA LEU A 333 -4.08 2.81 -7.34
C LEU A 333 -5.57 3.14 -7.31
N MET A 334 -6.28 2.72 -6.24
CA MET A 334 -7.70 3.08 -6.04
C MET A 334 -7.88 4.58 -5.80
N MET A 335 -7.03 5.21 -4.99
CA MET A 335 -7.07 6.66 -4.74
C MET A 335 -6.88 7.47 -6.03
N LEU A 336 -5.87 7.10 -6.82
CA LEU A 336 -5.56 7.77 -8.09
C LEU A 336 -6.67 7.60 -9.11
N TYR A 337 -7.30 6.42 -9.16
CA TYR A 337 -8.50 6.22 -9.97
C TYR A 337 -9.56 7.26 -9.63
N GLU A 338 -9.90 7.40 -8.35
CA GLU A 338 -10.94 8.33 -7.91
C GLU A 338 -10.59 9.79 -8.16
N LEU A 339 -9.35 10.22 -7.89
CA LEU A 339 -8.91 11.57 -8.26
C LEU A 339 -9.01 11.81 -9.77
N SER A 340 -8.70 10.81 -10.60
CA SER A 340 -8.85 10.93 -12.05
C SER A 340 -10.31 11.06 -12.48
N ILE A 341 -11.24 10.47 -11.72
CA ILE A 341 -12.68 10.58 -11.96
C ILE A 341 -13.15 11.97 -11.54
N LEU A 342 -12.80 12.42 -10.34
CA LEU A 342 -13.12 13.75 -9.83
C LEU A 342 -12.67 14.85 -10.81
N ALA A 343 -11.41 14.78 -11.28
CA ALA A 343 -10.83 15.79 -12.16
C ALA A 343 -11.45 15.83 -13.57
N ARG A 344 -12.02 14.72 -14.06
CA ARG A 344 -12.55 14.62 -15.45
C ARG A 344 -14.06 14.66 -15.54
N TYR A 345 -14.74 14.06 -14.57
CA TYR A 345 -16.18 13.80 -14.62
C TYR A 345 -16.97 14.55 -13.55
N ARG A 346 -16.29 15.24 -12.62
CA ARG A 346 -16.93 16.05 -11.56
C ARG A 346 -16.44 17.51 -11.60
N PRO A 347 -16.54 18.21 -12.74
CA PRO A 347 -15.93 19.54 -12.91
C PRO A 347 -16.44 20.60 -11.92
N ALA A 348 -17.69 20.50 -11.48
CA ALA A 348 -18.25 21.44 -10.48
C ALA A 348 -17.55 21.28 -9.12
N VAL A 349 -17.46 20.05 -8.59
CA VAL A 349 -16.75 19.76 -7.34
C VAL A 349 -15.27 20.05 -7.49
N TRP A 350 -14.67 19.66 -8.63
CA TRP A 350 -13.26 19.92 -8.90
C TRP A 350 -12.94 21.42 -8.90
N ARG A 351 -13.78 22.27 -9.50
CA ARG A 351 -13.62 23.73 -9.42
C ARG A 351 -13.65 24.22 -7.97
N GLU A 352 -14.60 23.74 -7.17
CA GLU A 352 -14.68 24.12 -5.75
C GLU A 352 -13.42 23.71 -4.98
N ILE A 353 -12.80 22.57 -5.32
CA ILE A 353 -11.52 22.14 -4.76
C ILE A 353 -10.37 23.05 -5.21
N ILE A 354 -10.29 23.41 -6.49
CA ILE A 354 -9.13 24.16 -7.00
C ILE A 354 -9.11 25.62 -6.56
N GLU A 355 -10.28 26.27 -6.58
CA GLU A 355 -10.39 27.73 -6.42
C GLU A 355 -11.61 28.19 -5.61
N GLY A 356 -12.47 27.27 -5.18
CA GLY A 356 -13.71 27.60 -4.46
C GLY A 356 -13.65 27.31 -2.96
N SER A 357 -14.81 26.93 -2.43
CA SER A 357 -15.04 26.73 -0.99
C SER A 357 -14.41 25.46 -0.40
N LEU A 358 -13.92 24.55 -1.25
CA LEU A 358 -13.28 23.29 -0.88
C LEU A 358 -11.75 23.35 -1.05
N ASN A 359 -11.16 24.55 -1.11
CA ASN A 359 -9.75 24.76 -1.42
C ASN A 359 -8.76 24.16 -0.40
N GLN A 360 -9.20 23.83 0.82
CA GLN A 360 -8.40 23.07 1.78
C GLN A 360 -8.02 21.69 1.25
N TYR A 361 -8.88 21.06 0.44
CA TYR A 361 -8.59 19.75 -0.16
C TYR A 361 -7.57 19.84 -1.28
N ARG A 362 -7.37 21.01 -1.90
CA ARG A 362 -6.29 21.21 -2.88
C ARG A 362 -4.93 21.01 -2.23
N ALA A 363 -4.70 21.57 -1.03
CA ALA A 363 -3.44 21.37 -0.31
C ALA A 363 -3.17 19.89 -0.01
N LEU A 364 -4.22 19.15 0.36
CA LEU A 364 -4.14 17.70 0.58
C LEU A 364 -3.80 16.94 -0.71
N ILE A 365 -4.40 17.30 -1.84
CA ILE A 365 -4.11 16.67 -3.15
C ILE A 365 -2.70 17.04 -3.63
N GLU A 366 -2.23 18.27 -3.39
CA GLU A 366 -0.85 18.68 -3.71
C GLU A 366 0.17 17.91 -2.87
N ALA A 367 -0.08 17.71 -1.57
CA ALA A 367 0.72 16.82 -0.73
C ALA A 367 0.67 15.38 -1.26
N TYR A 368 -0.49 14.89 -1.68
CA TYR A 368 -0.63 13.55 -2.25
C TYR A 368 0.16 13.38 -3.55
N ASN A 369 0.24 14.40 -4.41
CA ASN A 369 1.07 14.34 -5.61
C ASN A 369 2.56 14.13 -5.27
N GLN A 370 3.05 14.66 -4.16
CA GLN A 370 4.42 14.40 -3.68
C GLN A 370 4.59 12.94 -3.24
N VAL A 371 3.57 12.38 -2.56
CA VAL A 371 3.52 10.95 -2.24
C VAL A 371 3.59 10.11 -3.51
N VAL A 372 2.82 10.46 -4.53
CA VAL A 372 2.84 9.75 -5.83
C VAL A 372 4.24 9.77 -6.45
N ASP A 373 4.89 10.93 -6.48
CA ASP A 373 6.22 11.07 -7.07
C ASP A 373 7.31 10.29 -6.33
N ARG A 374 7.21 10.22 -5.00
CA ARG A 374 8.22 9.59 -4.16
C ARG A 374 7.97 8.11 -3.92
N VAL A 375 6.74 7.73 -3.58
CA VAL A 375 6.41 6.41 -3.01
C VAL A 375 6.04 5.40 -4.09
N ILE A 376 5.22 5.79 -5.07
CA ILE A 376 4.66 4.85 -6.06
C ILE A 376 5.74 4.19 -6.94
N PRO A 377 6.75 4.93 -7.46
CA PRO A 377 7.85 4.31 -8.18
C PRO A 377 8.67 3.34 -7.32
N GLU A 378 8.84 3.62 -6.03
CA GLU A 378 9.56 2.74 -5.11
C GLU A 378 8.79 1.44 -4.88
N LEU A 379 7.48 1.54 -4.57
CA LEU A 379 6.61 0.37 -4.43
C LEU A 379 6.59 -0.49 -5.70
N ALA A 380 6.50 0.14 -6.88
CA ALA A 380 6.55 -0.56 -8.15
C ALA A 380 7.89 -1.24 -8.38
N LEU A 381 9.01 -0.57 -8.07
CA LEU A 381 10.35 -1.14 -8.19
C LEU A 381 10.51 -2.37 -7.29
N GLN A 382 10.03 -2.30 -6.04
CA GLN A 382 10.03 -3.43 -5.11
C GLN A 382 9.23 -4.61 -5.66
N ALA A 383 7.99 -4.37 -6.10
CA ALA A 383 7.12 -5.42 -6.63
C ALA A 383 7.65 -6.04 -7.94
N ILE A 384 8.15 -5.22 -8.86
CA ILE A 384 8.72 -5.69 -10.14
C ILE A 384 9.99 -6.51 -9.89
N SER A 385 10.92 -6.01 -9.06
CA SER A 385 12.16 -6.72 -8.74
C SER A 385 11.94 -7.97 -7.89
N GLY A 386 10.91 -7.98 -7.02
CA GLY A 386 10.78 -8.97 -5.95
C GLY A 386 11.80 -8.78 -4.83
N GLN A 387 12.35 -7.58 -4.68
CA GLN A 387 13.32 -7.26 -3.64
C GLN A 387 12.88 -6.04 -2.85
N ARG A 388 13.19 -6.02 -1.55
CA ARG A 388 13.07 -4.79 -0.75
C ARG A 388 14.01 -3.73 -1.31
N VAL A 389 13.52 -2.50 -1.47
CA VAL A 389 14.32 -1.38 -1.95
C VAL A 389 14.23 -0.25 -0.95
N THR A 390 15.37 0.33 -0.59
CA THR A 390 15.43 1.55 0.22
C THR A 390 16.22 2.57 -0.57
N ALA A 391 15.62 3.73 -0.84
CA ALA A 391 16.33 4.84 -1.49
C ALA A 391 16.54 5.99 -0.50
N THR A 392 17.80 6.34 -0.28
CA THR A 392 18.21 7.36 0.71
C THR A 392 19.24 8.32 0.16
N SER A 393 19.30 9.53 0.72
CA SER A 393 20.31 10.52 0.40
C SER A 393 21.65 10.19 1.07
N ALA A 394 22.74 10.58 0.41
CA ALA A 394 24.09 10.49 0.99
C ALA A 394 24.15 11.28 2.32
N GLY A 395 24.82 10.71 3.33
CA GLY A 395 24.94 11.32 4.66
C GLY A 395 23.74 11.14 5.59
N SER A 396 22.67 10.48 5.15
CA SER A 396 21.57 10.08 6.05
C SER A 396 22.00 8.96 7.01
N MET A 397 21.29 8.81 8.15
CA MET A 397 21.51 7.70 9.09
C MET A 397 21.31 6.30 8.48
N HIS A 398 20.78 6.23 7.26
CA HIS A 398 20.51 4.99 6.53
C HIS A 398 21.47 4.79 5.34
N ALA A 399 22.41 5.71 5.09
CA ALA A 399 23.46 5.53 4.10
C ALA A 399 24.57 4.61 4.65
N PRO A 400 25.20 3.77 3.80
CA PRO A 400 26.37 2.99 4.21
C PRO A 400 27.53 3.95 4.54
N ILE A 401 28.27 3.64 5.60
CA ILE A 401 29.43 4.39 6.09
C ILE A 401 30.62 4.20 5.15
#